data_AF-A0A941VPN2-F1
#
_entry.id   AF-A0A941VPN2-F1
#
_cell.length_a   1.000
_cell.length_b   1.000
_cell.length_c   1.000
_cell.angle_alpha   90.00
_cell.angle_beta   90.00
_cell.angle_gamma   90.00
#
_symmetry.space_group_name_H-M   'P 1'
#
loop_
_entity.id
_entity.type
_entity.pdbx_description
1 polymer ?
#
loop_
_entity_poly.entity_id
_entity_poly.type
_entity_poly.pdbx_seq_one_letter_code
_entity_poly.pdbx_strand_id
1 'polypeptide(L)'
;MADKTSTPSAGQDYVVIESGKTSLKDLYTKEDWMAIWMGFTILIVGLFIYLSNPPDKMQENFNKYNATMKEEAAKAPFKTIAWQQASDSKNRIRARDQSFGKTIQEFLNAPSKWTANPVDALYRSKAEADALNAPFKEAADKAKAAQEAALAKAKEAEKAAGAAAFKNADLNKKAEAEIAAWLKAKDAASKANAKVGNKPYNRLPYLLGAAIILGLFFGIGKAIMGQSFGRFFIGFFFVFALAVLAYMAEQQSTMSHYGFGFPLWAIIFGLLISNTVGTPKWVMPAVSTEYYIKTGLGLLGVDHDFT
;
A
#
# COMPACT_ATOMS: atom_id res chain seq x y z
N MET A 1 -81.84 17.73 -12.35
CA MET A 1 -81.64 16.47 -11.60
C MET A 1 -80.30 15.90 -11.99
N ALA A 2 -79.54 15.41 -11.01
CA ALA A 2 -78.23 14.80 -11.20
C ALA A 2 -78.36 13.34 -11.68
N ASP A 3 -77.41 12.89 -12.50
CA ASP A 3 -76.85 11.52 -12.53
C ASP A 3 -75.60 11.56 -13.45
N LYS A 4 -74.36 11.54 -12.94
CA LYS A 4 -73.49 10.43 -12.50
C LYS A 4 -72.93 9.51 -13.60
N THR A 5 -71.59 9.42 -13.53
CA THR A 5 -70.69 8.29 -13.83
C THR A 5 -70.45 7.86 -15.29
N SER A 6 -69.23 8.10 -15.78
CA SER A 6 -68.18 7.07 -15.85
C SER A 6 -66.88 7.61 -16.47
N THR A 7 -65.76 7.39 -15.78
CA THR A 7 -64.41 7.32 -16.38
C THR A 7 -64.01 5.84 -16.35
N PRO A 8 -63.20 5.33 -17.28
CA PRO A 8 -61.76 5.42 -17.05
C PRO A 8 -60.94 5.78 -18.30
N SER A 9 -59.99 6.69 -18.09
CA SER A 9 -58.80 6.87 -18.91
C SER A 9 -57.99 5.58 -18.84
N ALA A 10 -57.99 4.80 -19.93
CA ALA A 10 -57.11 3.65 -20.08
C ALA A 10 -55.71 4.19 -20.39
N GLY A 11 -54.79 3.95 -19.45
CA GLY A 11 -53.39 4.29 -19.58
C GLY A 11 -52.80 3.76 -20.88
N GLN A 12 -52.28 4.68 -21.70
CA GLN A 12 -51.10 4.35 -22.46
C GLN A 12 -49.93 4.47 -21.49
N ASP A 13 -49.60 3.33 -20.91
CA ASP A 13 -48.31 3.06 -20.32
C ASP A 13 -47.23 3.47 -21.32
N TYR A 14 -46.63 4.63 -21.09
CA TYR A 14 -45.33 4.95 -21.65
C TYR A 14 -44.29 4.10 -20.90
N VAL A 15 -44.32 2.78 -21.11
CA VAL A 15 -43.10 2.01 -20.93
C VAL A 15 -42.25 2.37 -22.13
N VAL A 16 -41.49 3.46 -22.00
CA VAL A 16 -40.27 3.62 -22.77
C VAL A 16 -39.37 2.48 -22.31
N ILE A 17 -39.52 1.32 -22.94
CA ILE A 17 -38.43 0.36 -23.02
C ILE A 17 -37.41 1.10 -23.86
N GLU A 18 -36.51 1.86 -23.21
CA GLU A 18 -35.24 2.21 -23.84
C GLU A 18 -34.63 0.86 -24.21
N SER A 19 -34.78 0.49 -25.48
CA SER A 19 -34.17 -0.69 -26.01
C SER A 19 -32.68 -0.46 -25.86
N GLY A 20 -32.07 -1.10 -24.87
CA GLY A 20 -30.64 -1.11 -24.60
C GLY A 20 -29.91 -1.74 -25.77
N LYS A 21 -29.83 -1.04 -26.90
CA LYS A 21 -28.78 -1.24 -27.88
C LYS A 21 -27.59 -0.51 -27.31
N THR A 22 -26.88 -1.15 -26.38
CA THR A 22 -25.56 -0.70 -25.96
C THR A 22 -24.72 -0.59 -27.22
N SER A 23 -24.53 0.63 -27.72
CA SER A 23 -23.72 0.84 -28.91
C SER A 23 -22.28 0.53 -28.53
N LEU A 24 -21.44 0.04 -29.46
CA LEU A 24 -20.02 -0.17 -29.17
C LEU A 24 -19.33 1.12 -28.71
N LYS A 25 -19.89 2.28 -29.05
CA LYS A 25 -19.44 3.59 -28.56
C LYS A 25 -19.77 3.80 -27.07
N ASP A 26 -20.96 3.35 -26.63
CA ASP A 26 -21.39 3.43 -25.23
C ASP A 26 -20.46 2.65 -24.30
N LEU A 27 -19.84 1.57 -24.79
CA LEU A 27 -18.85 0.76 -24.06
C LEU A 27 -17.54 1.49 -23.77
N TYR A 28 -17.29 2.66 -24.37
CA TYR A 28 -16.08 3.45 -24.13
C TYR A 28 -16.38 4.89 -23.72
N THR A 29 -17.59 5.41 -23.94
CA THR A 29 -17.94 6.80 -23.58
C THR A 29 -18.79 6.93 -22.32
N LYS A 30 -19.42 5.83 -21.83
CA LYS A 30 -20.17 5.85 -20.58
C LYS A 30 -19.24 5.73 -19.38
N GLU A 31 -19.60 6.41 -18.29
CA GLU A 31 -18.80 6.48 -17.08
C GLU A 31 -18.55 5.10 -16.45
N ASP A 32 -19.56 4.24 -16.40
CA ASP A 32 -19.46 2.90 -15.80
C ASP A 32 -18.43 2.04 -16.51
N TRP A 33 -18.46 2.05 -17.85
CA TRP A 33 -17.50 1.32 -18.66
C TRP A 33 -16.11 1.96 -18.62
N MET A 34 -16.02 3.29 -18.63
CA MET A 34 -14.75 3.99 -18.52
C MET A 34 -14.06 3.66 -17.19
N ALA A 35 -14.80 3.62 -16.08
CA ALA A 35 -14.26 3.23 -14.77
C ALA A 35 -13.66 1.81 -14.81
N ILE A 36 -14.34 0.85 -15.44
CA ILE A 36 -13.84 -0.53 -15.63
C ILE A 36 -12.56 -0.53 -16.47
N TRP A 37 -12.55 0.16 -17.61
CA TRP A 37 -11.37 0.25 -18.48
C TRP A 37 -10.17 0.87 -17.78
N MET A 38 -10.38 1.89 -16.97
CA MET A 38 -9.34 2.55 -16.19
C MET A 38 -8.78 1.60 -15.12
N GLY A 39 -9.65 0.92 -14.36
CA GLY A 39 -9.23 -0.10 -13.41
C GLY A 39 -8.42 -1.23 -14.07
N PHE A 40 -8.92 -1.76 -15.18
CA PHE A 40 -8.26 -2.82 -15.96
C PHE A 40 -6.90 -2.37 -16.53
N THR A 41 -6.79 -1.12 -16.98
CA THR A 41 -5.54 -0.54 -17.47
C THR A 41 -4.48 -0.50 -16.36
N ILE A 42 -4.85 -0.07 -15.15
CA ILE A 42 -3.95 -0.08 -13.98
C ILE A 42 -3.46 -1.49 -13.69
N LEU A 43 -4.36 -2.48 -13.73
CA LEU A 43 -4.02 -3.89 -13.49
C LEU A 43 -3.06 -4.45 -14.54
N ILE A 44 -3.32 -4.22 -15.83
CA ILE A 44 -2.42 -4.66 -16.91
C ILE A 44 -1.05 -4.02 -16.76
N VAL A 45 -0.99 -2.71 -16.51
CA VAL A 45 0.27 -1.98 -16.34
C VAL A 45 1.02 -2.52 -15.12
N GLY A 46 0.33 -2.77 -14.01
CA GLY A 46 0.90 -3.39 -12.82
C GLY A 46 1.47 -4.78 -13.11
N LEU A 47 0.69 -5.66 -13.74
CA LEU A 47 1.14 -7.00 -14.13
C LEU A 47 2.34 -6.94 -15.06
N PHE A 48 2.32 -6.07 -16.07
CA PHE A 48 3.42 -5.91 -17.00
C PHE A 48 4.70 -5.47 -16.28
N ILE A 49 4.64 -4.43 -15.43
CA ILE A 49 5.80 -3.95 -14.66
C ILE A 49 6.41 -5.07 -13.81
N TYR A 50 5.57 -5.81 -13.07
CA TYR A 50 6.04 -6.83 -12.12
C TYR A 50 6.46 -8.15 -12.79
N LEU A 51 5.82 -8.56 -13.88
CA LEU A 51 6.15 -9.78 -14.61
C LEU A 51 7.34 -9.59 -15.54
N SER A 52 7.51 -8.41 -16.14
CA SER A 52 8.67 -8.12 -16.99
C SER A 52 9.95 -7.88 -16.18
N ASN A 53 9.85 -7.55 -14.89
CA ASN A 53 11.00 -7.28 -14.02
C ASN A 53 11.02 -8.21 -12.79
N PRO A 54 11.15 -9.54 -12.97
CA PRO A 54 11.29 -10.44 -11.84
C PRO A 54 12.61 -10.16 -11.11
N PRO A 55 12.65 -10.26 -9.77
CA PRO A 55 13.89 -10.26 -9.01
C PRO A 55 15.00 -11.12 -9.63
N ASP A 56 16.19 -10.55 -9.74
CA ASP A 56 17.35 -11.23 -10.32
C ASP A 56 17.60 -12.58 -9.63
N LYS A 57 17.83 -13.61 -10.45
CA LYS A 57 18.12 -14.98 -10.00
C LYS A 57 17.07 -15.53 -9.04
N MET A 58 15.82 -15.08 -9.12
CA MET A 58 14.73 -15.54 -8.23
C MET A 58 14.66 -17.07 -8.16
N GLN A 59 14.65 -17.74 -9.32
CA GLN A 59 14.47 -19.19 -9.41
C GLN A 59 15.72 -19.93 -8.90
N GLU A 60 16.92 -19.45 -9.21
CA GLU A 60 18.18 -19.97 -8.68
C GLU A 60 18.24 -19.82 -7.15
N ASN A 61 17.87 -18.65 -6.62
CA ASN A 61 17.82 -18.37 -5.19
C ASN A 61 16.76 -19.23 -4.49
N PHE A 62 15.57 -19.38 -5.06
CA PHE A 62 14.55 -20.29 -4.52
C PHE A 62 15.03 -21.74 -4.52
N ASN A 63 15.65 -22.21 -5.60
CA ASN A 63 16.21 -23.55 -5.68
C ASN A 63 17.30 -23.75 -4.63
N LYS A 64 18.22 -22.79 -4.49
CA LYS A 64 19.28 -22.81 -3.47
C LYS A 64 18.70 -22.88 -2.05
N TYR A 65 17.79 -21.98 -1.69
CA TYR A 65 17.22 -21.96 -0.34
C TYR A 65 16.33 -23.17 -0.06
N ASN A 66 15.56 -23.65 -1.04
CA ASN A 66 14.78 -24.87 -0.91
C ASN A 66 15.68 -26.11 -0.74
N ALA A 67 16.78 -26.19 -1.50
CA ALA A 67 17.76 -27.25 -1.35
C ALA A 67 18.40 -27.22 0.05
N THR A 68 18.87 -26.05 0.51
CA THR A 68 19.39 -25.90 1.88
C THR A 68 18.36 -26.30 2.93
N MET A 69 17.11 -25.85 2.81
CA MET A 69 16.06 -26.23 3.77
C MET A 69 15.77 -27.74 3.76
N LYS A 70 15.79 -28.39 2.59
CA LYS A 70 15.57 -29.83 2.47
C LYS A 70 16.73 -30.64 3.03
N GLU A 71 17.97 -30.25 2.72
CA GLU A 71 19.18 -30.89 3.24
C GLU A 71 19.25 -30.77 4.76
N GLU A 72 19.00 -29.59 5.31
CA GLU A 72 19.04 -29.36 6.75
C GLU A 72 17.92 -30.09 7.50
N ALA A 73 16.72 -30.16 6.92
CA ALA A 73 15.61 -30.94 7.47
C ALA A 73 15.85 -32.45 7.44
N ALA A 74 16.70 -32.95 6.53
CA ALA A 74 17.09 -34.35 6.49
C ALA A 74 18.22 -34.69 7.48
N LYS A 75 19.06 -33.71 7.84
CA LYS A 75 20.22 -33.88 8.74
C LYS A 75 19.83 -33.81 10.22
N ALA A 76 18.95 -32.89 10.58
CA ALA A 76 18.61 -32.62 11.98
C ALA A 76 17.10 -32.76 12.24
N PRO A 77 16.68 -33.28 13.41
CA PRO A 77 15.26 -33.42 13.77
C PRO A 77 14.59 -32.08 14.11
N PHE A 78 15.33 -30.97 14.10
CA PHE A 78 14.86 -29.61 14.38
C PHE A 78 15.37 -28.62 13.32
N LYS A 79 14.81 -27.41 13.30
CA LYS A 79 15.19 -26.36 12.33
C LYS A 79 16.52 -25.72 12.72
N THR A 80 17.58 -26.04 11.99
CA THR A 80 18.93 -25.48 12.17
C THR A 80 18.99 -23.98 11.88
N ILE A 81 20.07 -23.33 12.30
CA ILE A 81 20.34 -21.92 11.99
C ILE A 81 20.35 -21.70 10.47
N ALA A 82 20.97 -22.62 9.73
CA ALA A 82 21.01 -22.57 8.27
C ALA A 82 19.61 -22.69 7.64
N TRP A 83 18.76 -23.57 8.18
CA TRP A 83 17.36 -23.66 7.77
C TRP A 83 16.61 -22.34 7.99
N GLN A 84 16.76 -21.74 9.19
CA GLN A 84 16.06 -20.49 9.53
C GLN A 84 16.52 -19.34 8.64
N GLN A 85 17.82 -19.19 8.42
CA GLN A 85 18.38 -18.16 7.55
C GLN A 85 17.95 -18.33 6.09
N ALA A 86 17.90 -19.57 5.58
CA ALA A 86 17.40 -19.87 4.25
C ALA A 86 15.89 -19.54 4.12
N SER A 87 15.10 -19.88 5.14
CA SER A 87 13.67 -19.55 5.20
C SER A 87 13.43 -18.03 5.21
N ASP A 88 14.15 -17.28 6.05
CA ASP A 88 14.10 -15.82 6.08
C ASP A 88 14.47 -15.21 4.72
N SER A 89 15.54 -15.72 4.11
CA SER A 89 16.06 -15.21 2.84
C SER A 89 15.08 -15.47 1.70
N LYS A 90 14.45 -16.65 1.67
CA LYS A 90 13.37 -16.99 0.75
C LYS A 90 12.18 -16.02 0.91
N ASN A 91 11.73 -15.80 2.14
CA ASN A 91 10.57 -14.94 2.42
C ASN A 91 10.84 -13.45 2.11
N ARG A 92 12.10 -13.04 2.01
CA ARG A 92 12.51 -11.67 1.63
C ARG A 92 12.54 -11.43 0.12
N ILE A 93 12.51 -12.47 -0.71
CA ILE A 93 12.44 -12.31 -2.16
C ILE A 93 11.03 -11.84 -2.52
N ARG A 94 10.87 -10.53 -2.71
CA ARG A 94 9.62 -9.92 -3.15
C ARG A 94 9.89 -8.94 -4.27
N ALA A 95 9.05 -8.97 -5.31
CA ALA A 95 9.19 -8.07 -6.44
C ALA A 95 9.00 -6.60 -6.03
N ARG A 96 8.13 -6.33 -5.04
CA ARG A 96 7.93 -4.98 -4.48
C ARG A 96 9.15 -4.38 -3.77
N ASP A 97 10.08 -5.22 -3.32
CA ASP A 97 11.26 -4.77 -2.58
C ASP A 97 12.45 -4.43 -3.51
N GLN A 98 12.28 -4.64 -4.83
CA GLN A 98 13.23 -4.26 -5.87
C GLN A 98 13.29 -2.73 -6.04
N SER A 99 14.31 -2.23 -6.72
CA SER A 99 14.52 -0.78 -6.94
C SER A 99 13.30 -0.10 -7.59
N PHE A 100 12.77 -0.66 -8.68
CA PHE A 100 11.58 -0.13 -9.34
C PHE A 100 10.34 -0.15 -8.42
N GLY A 101 10.17 -1.21 -7.63
CA GLY A 101 9.06 -1.34 -6.68
C GLY A 101 9.12 -0.30 -5.58
N LYS A 102 10.32 0.02 -5.08
CA LYS A 102 10.54 1.11 -4.13
C LYS A 102 10.24 2.47 -4.73
N THR A 103 10.65 2.72 -5.97
CA THR A 103 10.31 3.98 -6.66
C THR A 103 8.79 4.13 -6.77
N ILE A 104 8.07 3.09 -7.20
CA ILE A 104 6.59 3.11 -7.28
C ILE A 104 5.98 3.39 -5.89
N GLN A 105 6.50 2.75 -4.83
CA GLN A 105 6.05 3.01 -3.47
C GLN A 105 6.21 4.48 -3.07
N GLU A 106 7.30 5.16 -3.48
CA GLU A 106 7.48 6.58 -3.17
C GLU A 106 6.39 7.48 -3.77
N PHE A 107 5.87 7.16 -4.97
CA PHE A 107 4.73 7.85 -5.58
C PHE A 107 3.39 7.56 -4.88
N LEU A 108 3.24 6.36 -4.32
CA LEU A 108 1.99 5.92 -3.69
C LEU A 108 1.91 6.20 -2.18
N ASN A 109 3.04 6.55 -1.56
CA ASN A 109 3.10 6.82 -0.13
C ASN A 109 2.30 8.08 0.23
N ALA A 110 1.27 7.92 1.05
CA ALA A 110 0.55 9.02 1.69
C ALA A 110 1.48 9.83 2.63
N PRO A 111 1.13 11.09 2.97
CA PRO A 111 1.79 11.92 3.97
C PRO A 111 2.11 11.20 5.30
N SER A 112 3.13 11.69 6.00
CA SER A 112 3.79 10.99 7.11
C SER A 112 3.17 11.41 8.42
N LYS A 113 3.29 10.58 9.46
CA LYS A 113 2.92 10.99 10.81
C LYS A 113 3.72 12.20 11.27
N TRP A 114 3.03 13.15 11.88
CA TRP A 114 3.60 14.35 12.48
C TRP A 114 2.95 14.66 13.83
N THR A 115 3.65 15.44 14.65
CA THR A 115 3.23 15.79 16.02
C THR A 115 3.13 17.30 16.21
N ALA A 116 4.22 18.03 15.99
CA ALA A 116 4.26 19.48 16.21
C ALA A 116 4.18 20.28 14.90
N ASN A 117 4.91 19.84 13.86
CA ASN A 117 5.01 20.55 12.59
C ASN A 117 4.36 19.74 11.45
N PRO A 118 3.30 20.25 10.79
CA PRO A 118 2.67 19.54 9.67
C PRO A 118 3.59 19.35 8.47
N VAL A 119 4.64 20.16 8.30
CA VAL A 119 5.62 19.99 7.22
C VAL A 119 6.40 18.68 7.36
N ASP A 120 6.53 18.13 8.58
CA ASP A 120 7.16 16.84 8.84
C ASP A 120 6.44 15.70 8.10
N ALA A 121 5.17 15.89 7.75
CA ALA A 121 4.40 14.94 6.96
C ALA A 121 4.91 14.81 5.51
N LEU A 122 5.62 15.83 5.01
CA LEU A 122 6.06 15.95 3.62
C LEU A 122 7.59 15.85 3.50
N TYR A 123 8.31 16.35 4.49
CA TYR A 123 9.76 16.44 4.46
C TYR A 123 10.36 16.08 5.81
N ARG A 124 11.50 15.38 5.78
CA ARG A 124 12.35 15.14 6.94
C ARG A 124 13.80 15.26 6.52
N SER A 125 14.52 16.17 7.18
CA SER A 125 15.95 16.34 6.97
C SER A 125 16.75 15.17 7.54
N LYS A 126 18.01 15.06 7.12
CA LYS A 126 18.94 14.08 7.69
C LYS A 126 19.17 14.33 9.19
N ALA A 127 19.32 15.60 9.58
CA ALA A 127 19.54 15.98 10.97
C ALA A 127 18.38 15.57 11.89
N GLU A 128 17.13 15.76 11.46
CA GLU A 128 15.94 15.34 12.21
C GLU A 128 15.82 13.82 12.28
N ALA A 129 16.11 13.12 11.18
CA ALA A 129 16.12 11.65 11.18
C ALA A 129 17.16 11.10 12.17
N ASP A 130 18.36 11.67 12.17
CA ASP A 130 19.44 11.29 13.09
C ASP A 130 19.07 11.63 14.55
N ALA A 131 18.41 12.77 14.80
CA ALA A 131 17.90 13.15 16.12
C ALA A 131 16.82 12.19 16.64
N LEU A 132 15.91 11.74 15.78
CA LEU A 132 14.89 10.74 16.13
C LEU A 132 15.50 9.36 16.43
N ASN A 133 16.62 9.03 15.76
CA ASN A 133 17.32 7.76 15.95
C ASN A 133 18.22 7.77 17.20
N ALA A 134 18.81 8.91 17.56
CA ALA A 134 19.75 9.05 18.67
C ALA A 134 19.31 8.41 19.99
N PRO A 135 18.09 8.65 20.53
CA PRO A 135 17.69 8.07 21.83
C PRO A 135 17.52 6.55 21.80
N PHE A 136 17.32 5.95 20.62
CA PHE A 136 17.13 4.51 20.48
C PHE A 136 18.38 3.78 20.00
N LYS A 137 19.43 4.52 19.60
CA LYS A 137 20.66 3.96 19.04
C LYS A 137 21.37 3.03 20.01
N GLU A 138 21.57 3.45 21.26
CA GLU A 138 22.21 2.60 22.27
C GLU A 138 21.42 1.31 22.54
N ALA A 139 20.08 1.41 22.62
CA ALA A 139 19.21 0.26 22.80
C ALA A 139 19.25 -0.70 21.60
N ALA A 140 19.31 -0.16 20.37
CA ALA A 140 19.45 -0.94 19.14
C ALA A 140 20.81 -1.64 19.06
N ASP A 141 21.89 -0.94 19.43
CA ASP A 141 23.25 -1.48 19.45
C ASP A 141 23.36 -2.60 20.51
N LYS A 142 22.82 -2.41 21.71
CA LYS A 142 22.72 -3.46 22.74
C LYS A 142 21.91 -4.67 22.28
N ALA A 143 20.77 -4.45 21.62
CA ALA A 143 19.93 -5.53 21.10
C ALA A 143 20.64 -6.32 19.98
N LYS A 144 21.39 -5.62 19.11
CA LYS A 144 22.22 -6.25 18.08
C LYS A 144 23.34 -7.09 18.70
N ALA A 145 24.05 -6.55 19.69
CA ALA A 145 25.09 -7.30 20.41
C ALA A 145 24.51 -8.55 21.11
N ALA A 146 23.32 -8.44 21.72
CA ALA A 146 22.63 -9.57 22.32
C ALA A 146 22.21 -10.63 21.29
N GLN A 147 21.75 -10.22 20.10
CA GLN A 147 21.46 -11.13 18.99
C GLN A 147 22.71 -11.86 18.51
N GLU A 148 23.83 -11.15 18.35
CA GLU A 148 25.11 -11.73 17.92
C GLU A 148 25.65 -12.73 18.95
N ALA A 149 25.56 -12.40 20.25
CA ALA A 149 25.93 -13.31 21.33
C ALA A 149 25.04 -14.57 21.37
N ALA A 150 23.72 -14.41 21.20
CA ALA A 150 22.80 -15.55 21.14
C ALA A 150 23.04 -16.42 19.90
N LEU A 151 23.38 -15.81 18.75
CA LEU A 151 23.76 -16.55 17.55
C LEU A 151 25.04 -17.37 17.76
N ALA A 152 26.04 -16.83 18.47
CA ALA A 152 27.26 -17.56 18.79
C ALA A 152 26.96 -18.81 19.64
N LYS A 153 26.15 -18.68 20.70
CA LYS A 153 25.72 -19.81 21.53
C LYS A 153 24.93 -20.85 20.75
N ALA A 154 24.00 -20.42 19.90
CA ALA A 154 23.23 -21.31 19.04
C ALA A 154 24.15 -22.10 18.09
N LYS A 155 25.14 -21.45 17.48
CA LYS A 155 26.13 -22.11 16.60
C LYS A 155 26.96 -23.15 17.35
N GLU A 156 27.39 -22.84 18.57
CA GLU A 156 28.14 -23.78 19.40
C GLU A 156 27.30 -25.00 19.79
N ALA A 157 26.06 -24.79 20.21
CA ALA A 157 25.13 -25.86 20.57
C ALA A 157 24.78 -26.75 19.36
N GLU A 158 24.54 -26.14 18.19
CA GLU A 158 24.30 -26.87 16.94
C GLU A 158 25.55 -27.66 16.50
N LYS A 159 26.75 -27.10 16.63
CA LYS A 159 28.01 -27.81 16.34
C LYS A 159 28.20 -29.02 17.26
N ALA A 160 27.85 -28.90 18.54
CA ALA A 160 27.90 -30.01 19.49
C ALA A 160 26.89 -31.12 19.14
N ALA A 161 25.67 -30.75 18.76
CA ALA A 161 24.67 -31.70 18.28
C ALA A 161 25.11 -32.39 16.97
N GLY A 162 25.70 -31.62 16.04
CA GLY A 162 26.23 -32.14 14.78
C GLY A 162 27.42 -33.09 14.96
N ALA A 163 28.30 -32.84 15.94
CA ALA A 163 29.38 -33.76 16.30
C ALA A 163 28.86 -35.12 16.81
N ALA A 164 27.68 -35.14 17.44
CA ALA A 164 26.97 -36.36 17.83
C ALA A 164 26.05 -36.90 16.71
N ALA A 165 26.20 -36.43 15.47
CA ALA A 165 25.37 -36.74 14.31
C ALA A 165 23.86 -36.57 14.58
N PHE A 166 23.50 -35.62 15.46
CA PHE A 166 22.13 -35.36 15.92
C PHE A 166 21.41 -36.57 16.55
N LYS A 167 22.15 -37.57 17.04
CA LYS A 167 21.57 -38.77 17.68
C LYS A 167 21.32 -38.60 19.17
N ASN A 168 21.92 -37.59 19.80
CA ASN A 168 21.78 -37.32 21.23
C ASN A 168 20.62 -36.34 21.48
N ALA A 169 19.57 -36.81 22.16
CA ALA A 169 18.36 -36.04 22.42
C ALA A 169 18.60 -34.79 23.29
N ASP A 170 19.51 -34.84 24.26
CA ASP A 170 19.78 -33.71 25.15
C ASP A 170 20.58 -32.61 24.44
N LEU A 171 21.54 -32.99 23.59
CA LEU A 171 22.27 -32.04 22.75
C LEU A 171 21.33 -31.37 21.73
N ASN A 172 20.40 -32.13 21.14
CA ASN A 172 19.39 -31.59 20.23
C ASN A 172 18.44 -30.61 20.95
N LYS A 173 17.93 -30.96 22.15
CA LYS A 173 17.10 -30.05 22.96
C LYS A 173 17.84 -28.78 23.33
N LYS A 174 19.14 -28.88 23.66
CA LYS A 174 19.98 -27.71 23.96
C LYS A 174 20.17 -26.82 22.72
N ALA A 175 20.46 -27.42 21.56
CA ALA A 175 20.57 -26.67 20.30
C ALA A 175 19.25 -25.96 19.94
N GLU A 176 18.12 -26.66 20.06
CA GLU A 176 16.80 -26.07 19.82
C GLU A 176 16.49 -24.91 20.77
N ALA A 177 16.81 -25.05 22.06
CA ALA A 177 16.62 -23.99 23.06
C ALA A 177 17.47 -22.74 22.75
N GLU A 178 18.75 -22.91 22.39
CA GLU A 178 19.64 -21.81 22.04
C GLU A 178 19.24 -21.15 20.71
N ILE A 179 18.77 -21.93 19.73
CA ILE A 179 18.21 -21.39 18.47
C ILE A 179 16.94 -20.58 18.75
N ALA A 180 16.04 -21.07 19.61
CA ALA A 180 14.84 -20.33 20.02
C ALA A 180 15.21 -19.02 20.75
N ALA A 181 16.23 -19.04 21.61
CA ALA A 181 16.75 -17.84 22.27
C ALA A 181 17.33 -16.84 21.25
N TRP A 182 18.07 -17.31 20.24
CA TRP A 182 18.55 -16.48 19.14
C TRP A 182 17.41 -15.87 18.32
N LEU A 183 16.37 -16.63 17.98
CA LEU A 183 15.19 -16.10 17.26
C LEU A 183 14.49 -15.00 18.06
N LYS A 184 14.30 -15.21 19.37
CA LYS A 184 13.75 -14.19 20.27
C LYS A 184 14.63 -12.93 20.32
N ALA A 185 15.95 -13.09 20.39
CA ALA A 185 16.90 -11.98 20.37
C ALA A 185 16.91 -11.24 19.02
N LYS A 186 16.78 -11.97 17.90
CA LYS A 186 16.65 -11.42 16.55
C LYS A 186 15.35 -10.61 16.40
N ASP A 187 14.23 -11.08 16.95
CA ASP A 187 12.98 -10.32 16.96
C ASP A 187 13.08 -9.04 17.80
N ALA A 188 13.72 -9.13 18.97
CA ALA A 188 13.98 -7.96 19.82
C ALA A 188 14.88 -6.95 19.11
N ALA A 189 15.96 -7.41 18.45
CA ALA A 189 16.85 -6.57 17.67
C ALA A 189 16.14 -5.96 16.45
N SER A 190 15.26 -6.71 15.77
CA SER A 190 14.44 -6.20 14.67
C SER A 190 13.52 -5.07 15.14
N LYS A 191 12.83 -5.25 16.27
CA LYS A 191 11.96 -4.23 16.89
C LYS A 191 12.74 -3.00 17.35
N ALA A 192 13.94 -3.18 17.89
CA ALA A 192 14.81 -2.07 18.27
C ALA A 192 15.32 -1.32 17.03
N ASN A 193 15.75 -2.04 16.00
CA ASN A 193 16.18 -1.48 14.72
C ASN A 193 15.05 -0.71 14.01
N ALA A 194 13.79 -1.14 14.14
CA ALA A 194 12.65 -0.41 13.60
C ALA A 194 12.52 1.00 14.19
N LYS A 195 12.96 1.22 15.44
CA LYS A 195 12.94 2.54 16.10
C LYS A 195 14.06 3.47 15.63
N VAL A 196 15.19 2.92 15.17
CA VAL A 196 16.31 3.67 14.59
C VAL A 196 16.31 3.66 13.05
N GLY A 197 15.24 3.14 12.46
CA GLY A 197 15.07 3.05 11.01
C GLY A 197 14.56 4.34 10.37
N ASN A 198 14.50 5.45 11.10
CA ASN A 198 14.03 6.73 10.52
C ASN A 198 15.04 7.19 9.49
N LYS A 199 14.57 7.41 8.26
CA LYS A 199 15.37 7.94 7.15
C LYS A 199 14.90 9.35 6.80
N PRO A 200 15.80 10.20 6.28
CA PRO A 200 15.37 11.43 5.63
C PRO A 200 14.48 11.09 4.43
N TYR A 201 13.51 11.95 4.15
CA TYR A 201 12.65 11.82 2.98
C TYR A 201 12.21 13.18 2.48
N ASN A 202 11.91 13.25 1.19
CA ASN A 202 11.22 14.37 0.58
C ASN A 202 10.11 13.83 -0.31
N ARG A 203 8.86 14.02 0.11
CA ARG A 203 7.67 13.48 -0.56
C ARG A 203 7.12 14.45 -1.59
N LEU A 204 7.50 15.73 -1.55
CA LEU A 204 6.97 16.75 -2.45
C LEU A 204 7.18 16.39 -3.94
N PRO A 205 8.37 15.98 -4.42
CA PRO A 205 8.56 15.62 -5.82
C PRO A 205 7.66 14.46 -6.26
N TYR A 206 7.50 13.47 -5.38
CA TYR A 206 6.69 12.28 -5.66
C TYR A 206 5.20 12.57 -5.62
N LEU A 207 4.72 13.40 -4.70
CA LEU A 207 3.33 13.84 -4.65
C LEU A 207 2.96 14.71 -5.86
N LEU A 208 3.87 15.60 -6.29
CA LEU A 208 3.68 16.37 -7.52
C LEU A 208 3.66 15.47 -8.76
N GLY A 209 4.60 14.53 -8.83
CA GLY A 209 4.61 13.53 -9.90
C GLY A 209 3.36 12.66 -9.91
N ALA A 210 2.89 12.22 -8.75
CA ALA A 210 1.64 11.47 -8.60
C ALA A 210 0.42 12.30 -9.03
N ALA A 211 0.36 13.59 -8.65
CA ALA A 211 -0.69 14.50 -9.09
C ALA A 211 -0.72 14.64 -10.63
N ILE A 212 0.45 14.75 -11.27
CA ILE A 212 0.56 14.81 -12.72
C ILE A 212 0.11 13.48 -13.34
N ILE A 213 0.66 12.35 -12.91
CA ILE A 213 0.34 11.03 -13.48
C ILE A 213 -1.15 10.72 -13.35
N LEU A 214 -1.73 10.89 -12.16
CA LEU A 214 -3.14 10.66 -11.92
C LEU A 214 -4.02 11.68 -12.64
N GLY A 215 -3.61 12.96 -12.67
CA GLY A 215 -4.33 13.99 -13.40
C GLY A 215 -4.38 13.72 -14.90
N LEU A 216 -3.27 13.25 -15.49
CA LEU A 216 -3.20 12.83 -16.89
C LEU A 216 -4.11 11.61 -17.11
N PHE A 217 -3.96 10.60 -16.26
CA PHE A 217 -4.73 9.35 -16.35
C PHE A 217 -6.24 9.61 -16.29
N PHE A 218 -6.73 10.21 -15.20
CA PHE A 218 -8.15 10.54 -15.06
C PHE A 218 -8.61 11.59 -16.07
N GLY A 219 -7.76 12.53 -16.44
CA GLY A 219 -8.05 13.53 -17.46
C GLY A 219 -8.31 12.89 -18.83
N ILE A 220 -7.49 11.91 -19.24
CA ILE A 220 -7.70 11.16 -20.48
C ILE A 220 -9.03 10.42 -20.44
N GLY A 221 -9.36 9.76 -19.32
CA GLY A 221 -10.66 9.10 -19.14
C GLY A 221 -11.83 10.09 -19.32
N LYS A 222 -11.74 11.28 -18.72
CA LYS A 222 -12.74 12.35 -18.88
C LYS A 222 -12.81 12.90 -20.31
N ALA A 223 -11.68 12.96 -21.01
CA ALA A 223 -11.61 13.38 -22.40
C ALA A 223 -12.31 12.40 -23.35
N ILE A 224 -12.11 11.08 -23.14
CA ILE A 224 -12.80 10.04 -23.92
C ILE A 224 -14.32 10.10 -23.70
N MET A 225 -14.77 10.46 -22.49
CA MET A 225 -16.18 10.72 -22.18
C MET A 225 -16.70 12.06 -22.72
N GLY A 226 -15.93 12.78 -23.55
CA GLY A 226 -16.33 14.02 -24.20
C GLY A 226 -16.22 15.28 -23.33
N GLN A 227 -15.60 15.21 -22.15
CA GLN A 227 -15.37 16.38 -21.30
C GLN A 227 -14.02 17.05 -21.60
N SER A 228 -13.88 18.32 -21.24
CA SER A 228 -12.65 19.06 -21.52
C SER A 228 -11.49 18.61 -20.61
N PHE A 229 -10.48 17.97 -21.20
CA PHE A 229 -9.25 17.55 -20.51
C PHE A 229 -8.62 18.69 -19.70
N GLY A 230 -8.35 19.83 -20.34
CA GLY A 230 -7.61 20.92 -19.70
C GLY A 230 -8.31 21.51 -18.47
N ARG A 231 -9.64 21.66 -18.51
CA ARG A 231 -10.40 22.17 -17.34
C ARG A 231 -10.41 21.14 -16.20
N PHE A 232 -10.56 19.85 -16.54
CA PHE A 232 -10.45 18.78 -15.55
C PHE A 232 -9.05 18.76 -14.91
N PHE A 233 -8.00 18.77 -15.73
CA PHE A 233 -6.62 18.67 -15.28
C PHE A 233 -6.24 19.78 -14.31
N ILE A 234 -6.61 21.03 -14.59
CA ILE A 234 -6.38 22.17 -13.69
C ILE A 234 -7.16 22.00 -12.38
N GLY A 235 -8.45 21.63 -12.45
CA GLY A 235 -9.26 21.38 -11.26
C GLY A 235 -8.74 20.20 -10.42
N PHE A 236 -8.15 19.19 -11.07
CA PHE A 236 -7.64 17.99 -10.41
C PHE A 236 -6.53 18.31 -9.42
N PHE A 237 -5.59 19.22 -9.75
CA PHE A 237 -4.55 19.61 -8.80
C PHE A 237 -5.10 20.21 -7.51
N PHE A 238 -6.21 20.96 -7.60
CA PHE A 238 -6.88 21.50 -6.42
C PHE A 238 -7.50 20.40 -5.57
N VAL A 239 -8.25 19.48 -6.19
CA VAL A 239 -8.85 18.34 -5.49
C VAL A 239 -7.77 17.44 -4.88
N PHE A 240 -6.69 17.18 -5.61
CA PHE A 240 -5.54 16.40 -5.13
C PHE A 240 -4.85 17.08 -3.94
N ALA A 241 -4.63 18.41 -4.00
CA ALA A 241 -4.06 19.15 -2.88
C ALA A 241 -4.94 19.06 -1.62
N LEU A 242 -6.26 19.14 -1.76
CA LEU A 242 -7.19 18.92 -0.65
C LEU A 242 -7.12 17.50 -0.10
N ALA A 243 -6.99 16.49 -0.97
CA ALA A 243 -6.78 15.11 -0.54
C ALA A 243 -5.47 14.97 0.25
N VAL A 244 -4.37 15.57 -0.22
CA VAL A 244 -3.10 15.59 0.52
C VAL A 244 -3.26 16.25 1.88
N LEU A 245 -3.96 17.38 1.97
CA LEU A 245 -4.26 18.04 3.25
C LEU A 245 -5.11 17.17 4.18
N ALA A 246 -6.10 16.44 3.65
CA ALA A 246 -6.91 15.51 4.42
C ALA A 246 -6.07 14.36 4.99
N TYR A 247 -5.18 13.78 4.19
CA TYR A 247 -4.22 12.77 4.68
C TYR A 247 -3.23 13.35 5.69
N MET A 248 -2.74 14.57 5.48
CA MET A 248 -1.89 15.24 6.47
C MET A 248 -2.63 15.42 7.79
N ALA A 249 -3.91 15.82 7.77
CA ALA A 249 -4.71 16.00 8.98
C ALA A 249 -4.96 14.67 9.72
N GLU A 250 -5.21 13.56 9.00
CA GLU A 250 -5.28 12.21 9.58
C GLU A 250 -3.96 11.85 10.29
N GLN A 251 -2.82 12.12 9.65
CA GLN A 251 -1.51 11.68 10.11
C GLN A 251 -0.98 12.47 11.32
N GLN A 252 -1.73 13.45 11.82
CA GLN A 252 -1.46 14.05 13.11
C GLN A 252 -1.60 12.98 14.20
N SER A 253 -0.52 12.74 14.96
CA SER A 253 -0.44 11.82 16.10
C SER A 253 -1.69 11.71 16.97
N THR A 254 -2.29 12.82 17.42
CA THR A 254 -3.51 12.82 18.24
C THR A 254 -4.74 12.36 17.45
N MET A 255 -4.90 12.85 16.22
CA MET A 255 -6.08 12.56 15.39
C MET A 255 -6.05 11.11 14.88
N SER A 256 -4.87 10.63 14.47
CA SER A 256 -4.63 9.23 14.15
C SER A 256 -4.91 8.32 15.34
N HIS A 257 -4.57 8.76 16.57
CA HIS A 257 -4.85 7.99 17.78
C HIS A 257 -6.34 7.88 18.10
N TYR A 258 -7.13 8.92 17.84
CA TYR A 258 -8.59 8.90 17.98
C TYR A 258 -9.31 8.17 16.85
N GLY A 259 -8.58 7.72 15.82
CA GLY A 259 -9.16 6.99 14.69
C GLY A 259 -9.86 7.89 13.66
N PHE A 260 -9.57 9.20 13.66
CA PHE A 260 -10.10 10.12 12.65
C PHE A 260 -9.37 9.94 11.32
N GLY A 261 -9.96 9.16 10.42
CA GLY A 261 -9.42 8.90 9.09
C GLY A 261 -9.56 10.08 8.12
N PHE A 262 -8.80 10.04 7.01
CA PHE A 262 -8.84 11.05 5.95
C PHE A 262 -10.24 11.33 5.37
N PRO A 263 -11.21 10.39 5.29
CA PRO A 263 -12.52 10.71 4.72
C PRO A 263 -13.26 11.77 5.54
N LEU A 264 -13.11 11.73 6.88
CA LEU A 264 -13.70 12.72 7.77
C LEU A 264 -13.09 14.11 7.52
N TRP A 265 -11.76 14.19 7.42
CA TRP A 265 -11.08 15.45 7.12
C TRP A 265 -11.41 16.01 5.74
N ALA A 266 -11.57 15.14 4.74
CA ALA A 266 -12.00 15.56 3.41
C ALA A 266 -13.39 16.22 3.45
N ILE A 267 -14.33 15.66 4.23
CA ILE A 267 -15.66 16.25 4.44
C ILE A 267 -15.53 17.60 5.17
N ILE A 268 -14.75 17.67 6.25
CA ILE A 268 -14.54 18.92 7.01
C ILE A 268 -13.97 20.02 6.11
N PHE A 269 -12.93 19.74 5.34
CA PHE A 269 -12.34 20.71 4.42
C PHE A 269 -13.30 21.10 3.29
N GLY A 270 -14.04 20.14 2.74
CA GLY A 270 -15.08 20.42 1.75
C GLY A 270 -16.15 21.38 2.27
N LEU A 271 -16.68 21.12 3.47
CA LEU A 271 -17.67 21.97 4.13
C LEU A 271 -17.11 23.35 4.47
N LEU A 272 -15.87 23.42 4.94
CA LEU A 272 -15.21 24.70 5.23
C LEU A 272 -15.12 25.56 3.96
N ILE A 273 -14.69 24.98 2.84
CA ILE A 273 -14.57 25.71 1.57
C ILE A 273 -15.95 26.14 1.05
N SER A 274 -16.95 25.24 1.08
CA SER A 274 -18.29 25.58 0.61
C SER A 274 -18.94 26.70 1.43
N ASN A 275 -18.66 26.76 2.74
CA ASN A 275 -19.28 27.72 3.65
C ASN A 275 -18.53 29.06 3.74
N THR A 276 -17.25 29.11 3.34
CA THR A 276 -16.44 30.33 3.45
C THR A 276 -16.36 31.10 2.12
N VAL A 277 -15.85 30.46 1.08
CA VAL A 277 -15.57 31.09 -0.22
C VAL A 277 -16.43 30.51 -1.36
N GLY A 278 -17.12 29.40 -1.10
CA GLY A 278 -17.83 28.63 -2.11
C GLY A 278 -16.90 27.84 -3.02
N THR A 279 -17.39 26.73 -3.58
CA THR A 279 -16.59 25.90 -4.49
C THR A 279 -16.30 26.65 -5.79
N PRO A 280 -15.02 26.89 -6.15
CA PRO A 280 -14.69 27.64 -7.34
C PRO A 280 -15.18 26.93 -8.62
N LYS A 281 -15.80 27.67 -9.55
CA LYS A 281 -16.37 27.08 -10.79
C LYS A 281 -15.37 26.33 -11.66
N TRP A 282 -14.10 26.73 -11.62
CA TRP A 282 -13.02 26.08 -12.39
C TRP A 282 -12.61 24.72 -11.81
N VAL A 283 -12.92 24.43 -10.53
CA VAL A 283 -12.66 23.15 -9.88
C VAL A 283 -13.76 22.13 -10.19
N MET A 284 -14.99 22.60 -10.41
CA MET A 284 -16.19 21.76 -10.64
C MET A 284 -15.99 20.60 -11.62
N PRO A 285 -15.28 20.75 -12.77
CA PRO A 285 -15.03 19.63 -13.67
C PRO A 285 -14.30 18.45 -13.00
N ALA A 286 -13.43 18.73 -12.02
CA ALA A 286 -12.66 17.74 -11.28
C ALA A 286 -13.40 17.19 -10.04
N VAL A 287 -14.48 17.83 -9.59
CA VAL A 287 -15.34 17.32 -8.50
C VAL A 287 -16.29 16.25 -9.04
N SER A 288 -15.74 15.17 -9.56
CA SER A 288 -16.47 14.04 -10.15
C SER A 288 -16.49 12.85 -9.17
N THR A 289 -17.21 12.99 -8.05
CA THR A 289 -17.24 11.98 -6.97
C THR A 289 -17.66 10.59 -7.46
N GLU A 290 -18.70 10.53 -8.30
CA GLU A 290 -19.19 9.28 -8.88
C GLU A 290 -18.13 8.58 -9.74
N TYR A 291 -17.46 9.32 -10.63
CA TYR A 291 -16.36 8.82 -11.44
C TYR A 291 -15.21 8.22 -10.61
N TYR A 292 -14.82 8.89 -9.52
CA TYR A 292 -13.76 8.37 -8.63
C TYR A 292 -14.22 7.14 -7.84
N ILE A 293 -15.45 7.16 -7.32
CA ILE A 293 -16.02 6.05 -6.56
C ILE A 293 -16.16 4.82 -7.44
N LYS A 294 -16.69 4.96 -8.66
CA LYS A 294 -16.81 3.84 -9.62
C LYS A 294 -15.47 3.30 -10.05
N THR A 295 -14.50 4.16 -10.34
CA THR A 295 -13.14 3.70 -10.69
C THR A 295 -12.48 2.99 -9.51
N GLY A 296 -12.66 3.50 -8.29
CA GLY A 296 -12.18 2.86 -7.07
C GLY A 296 -12.86 1.52 -6.79
N LEU A 297 -14.18 1.44 -6.96
CA LEU A 297 -14.93 0.20 -6.82
C LEU A 297 -14.53 -0.83 -7.88
N GLY A 298 -14.27 -0.41 -9.12
CA GLY A 298 -13.74 -1.29 -10.15
C GLY A 298 -12.37 -1.88 -9.80
N LEU A 299 -11.53 -1.14 -9.08
CA LEU A 299 -10.27 -1.65 -8.56
C LEU A 299 -10.46 -2.57 -7.34
N LEU A 300 -11.37 -2.23 -6.42
CA LEU A 300 -11.63 -3.01 -5.20
C LEU A 300 -12.44 -4.29 -5.45
N GLY A 301 -13.34 -4.29 -6.43
CA GLY A 301 -14.12 -5.47 -6.82
C GLY A 301 -13.22 -6.61 -7.30
N VAL A 302 -12.09 -6.28 -7.94
CA VAL A 302 -11.06 -7.25 -8.32
C VAL A 302 -10.33 -7.84 -7.11
N ASP A 303 -10.27 -7.16 -5.96
CA ASP A 303 -9.66 -7.73 -4.75
C ASP A 303 -10.58 -8.80 -4.10
N HIS A 304 -11.91 -8.64 -4.18
CA HIS A 304 -12.86 -9.56 -3.53
C HIS A 304 -13.18 -10.82 -4.34
N ASP A 305 -13.16 -10.74 -5.68
CA ASP A 305 -13.44 -11.89 -6.55
C ASP A 305 -12.21 -12.81 -6.79
N PHE A 306 -11.02 -12.37 -6.38
CA PHE A 306 -9.75 -13.10 -6.59
C PHE A 306 -9.08 -13.61 -5.28
N THR A 307 -9.79 -13.58 -4.15
CA THR A 307 -9.37 -14.19 -2.88
C THR A 307 -10.21 -15.41 -2.56
#